data_AF-A0A4R9Q1X2-F1
#
_entry.id   AF-A0A4R9Q1X2-F1
#
_cell.length_a   1.000
_cell.length_b   1.000
_cell.length_c   1.000
_cell.angle_alpha   90.00
_cell.angle_beta   90.00
_cell.angle_gamma   90.00
#
_symmetry.space_group_name_H-M   'P 1'
#
loop_
_entity.id
_entity.type
_entity.pdbx_description
1 polymer ?
#
loop_
_entity_poly.entity_id
_entity_poly.type
_entity_poly.pdbx_seq_one_letter_code
_entity_poly.pdbx_strand_id
1 'polypeptide(L)'
;MRYILTEGQFDPPAEPAVVDGLSARLGVELPKDYTDFLREHNGGEGFVHDNYVVFFKAEELADFNREYEVEKYAPGILLFGSNGGGEGYGFDTQDPNMSIVRVPFVGMNRKLALKTARNIADLFSRLAECK
;
A
#
# COMPACT_ATOMS: atom_id res chain seq x y z
N MET A 1 -10.02 7.54 12.18
CA MET A 1 -9.06 8.50 11.60
C MET A 1 -9.65 8.96 10.27
N ARG A 2 -9.45 10.18 9.80
CA ARG A 2 -9.95 10.62 8.49
C ARG A 2 -8.80 10.63 7.48
N TYR A 3 -8.91 9.85 6.42
CA TYR A 3 -7.97 9.88 5.31
C TYR A 3 -8.33 11.06 4.40
N ILE A 4 -7.36 11.92 4.09
CA ILE A 4 -7.60 13.14 3.31
C ILE A 4 -6.55 13.20 2.21
N LEU A 5 -7.02 13.40 0.98
CA LEU A 5 -6.19 13.84 -0.14
C LEU A 5 -6.40 15.36 -0.30
N THR A 6 -5.32 16.13 -0.42
CA THR A 6 -5.37 17.57 -0.71
C THR A 6 -5.86 17.83 -2.13
N GLU A 7 -5.49 16.95 -3.06
CA GLU A 7 -5.99 16.90 -4.44
C GLU A 7 -6.18 15.44 -4.85
N GLY A 8 -7.11 15.15 -5.77
CA GLY A 8 -7.42 13.79 -6.20
C GLY A 8 -8.67 13.20 -5.55
N GLN A 9 -8.86 11.90 -5.68
CA GLN A 9 -10.06 11.21 -5.21
C GLN A 9 -9.78 9.77 -4.77
N PHE A 10 -10.44 9.35 -3.70
CA PHE A 10 -10.55 7.94 -3.36
C PHE A 10 -11.62 7.28 -4.22
N ASP A 11 -11.39 6.02 -4.55
CA ASP A 11 -12.40 5.20 -5.19
C ASP A 11 -13.51 4.81 -4.19
N PRO A 12 -14.71 4.43 -4.67
CA PRO A 12 -15.76 3.89 -3.81
C PRO A 12 -15.28 2.69 -2.97
N PRO A 13 -15.95 2.39 -1.85
CA PRO A 13 -15.74 1.19 -1.06
C PRO A 13 -15.54 -0.09 -1.88
N ALA A 14 -14.59 -0.93 -1.46
CA ALA A 14 -14.42 -2.26 -2.05
C ALA A 14 -15.60 -3.16 -1.71
N GLU A 15 -15.92 -4.10 -2.60
CA GLU A 15 -16.91 -5.13 -2.30
C GLU A 15 -16.47 -5.92 -1.06
N PRO A 16 -17.35 -6.15 -0.06
CA PRO A 16 -16.99 -6.86 1.17
C PRO A 16 -16.35 -8.23 0.90
N ALA A 17 -16.88 -8.98 -0.07
CA ALA A 17 -16.37 -10.29 -0.44
C ALA A 17 -14.94 -10.25 -1.01
N VAL A 18 -14.56 -9.17 -1.71
CA VAL A 18 -13.21 -8.98 -2.22
C VAL A 18 -12.24 -8.77 -1.07
N VAL A 19 -12.59 -7.91 -0.10
CA VAL A 19 -11.76 -7.63 1.07
C VAL A 19 -11.65 -8.85 1.99
N ASP A 20 -12.75 -9.56 2.23
CA ASP A 20 -12.79 -10.77 3.06
C ASP A 20 -11.91 -11.89 2.49
N GLY A 21 -11.89 -12.03 1.16
CA GLY A 21 -11.07 -13.02 0.46
C GLY A 21 -9.61 -12.60 0.22
N LEU A 22 -9.25 -11.36 0.55
CA LEU A 22 -7.99 -10.77 0.12
C LEU A 22 -6.77 -11.44 0.76
N SER A 23 -6.81 -11.68 2.07
CA SER A 23 -5.72 -12.37 2.79
C SER A 23 -5.44 -13.75 2.19
N ALA A 24 -6.50 -14.50 1.86
CA ALA A 24 -6.37 -15.83 1.25
C ALA A 24 -5.80 -15.77 -0.17
N ARG A 25 -6.21 -14.77 -0.98
CA ARG A 25 -5.69 -14.56 -2.35
C ARG A 25 -4.20 -14.18 -2.36
N LEU A 26 -3.77 -13.39 -1.37
CA LEU A 26 -2.39 -12.91 -1.25
C LEU A 26 -1.50 -13.87 -0.46
N GLY A 27 -2.07 -14.84 0.25
CA GLY A 27 -1.33 -15.78 1.10
C GLY A 27 -0.71 -15.13 2.34
N VAL A 28 -1.24 -13.98 2.77
CA VAL A 28 -0.76 -13.22 3.93
C VAL A 28 -1.93 -12.59 4.67
N GLU A 29 -1.89 -12.60 6.00
CA GLU A 29 -2.86 -11.89 6.83
C GLU A 29 -2.63 -10.39 6.75
N LEU A 30 -3.61 -9.63 6.25
CA LEU A 30 -3.46 -8.17 6.12
C LEU A 30 -3.77 -7.42 7.42
N PRO A 31 -3.15 -6.25 7.65
CA PRO A 31 -3.48 -5.40 8.78
C PRO A 31 -4.94 -4.96 8.75
N LYS A 32 -5.59 -4.95 9.93
CA LYS A 32 -7.01 -4.56 10.04
C LYS A 32 -7.25 -3.13 9.55
N ASP A 33 -6.35 -2.20 9.84
CA ASP A 33 -6.50 -0.80 9.43
C ASP A 33 -6.45 -0.64 7.89
N TYR A 34 -5.70 -1.49 7.20
CA TYR A 34 -5.68 -1.51 5.74
C TYR A 34 -6.94 -2.13 5.13
N THR A 35 -7.45 -3.22 5.71
CA THR A 35 -8.73 -3.79 5.25
C THR A 35 -9.92 -2.89 5.56
N ASP A 36 -9.91 -2.18 6.70
CA ASP A 36 -10.87 -1.12 6.99
C ASP A 36 -10.76 0.03 5.97
N PHE A 37 -9.54 0.45 5.62
CA PHE A 37 -9.31 1.45 4.57
C PHE A 37 -9.92 1.01 3.24
N LEU A 38 -9.70 -0.23 2.79
CA LEU A 38 -10.28 -0.73 1.53
C LEU A 38 -11.82 -0.78 1.54
N ARG A 39 -12.42 -1.04 2.70
CA ARG A 39 -13.89 -1.03 2.87
C ARG A 39 -14.49 0.38 2.83
N GLU A 40 -13.68 1.41 3.01
CA GLU A 40 -14.11 2.80 2.89
C GLU A 40 -13.70 3.38 1.51
N HIS A 41 -12.53 2.96 1.00
CA HIS A 41 -11.82 3.50 -0.15
C HIS A 41 -11.07 2.38 -0.89
N ASN A 42 -11.61 1.86 -2.00
CA ASN A 42 -10.96 0.79 -2.77
C ASN A 42 -9.81 1.32 -3.64
N GLY A 43 -8.77 1.85 -3.01
CA GLY A 43 -7.71 2.54 -3.72
C GLY A 43 -8.08 3.99 -4.03
N GLY A 44 -7.52 4.49 -5.14
CA GLY A 44 -7.64 5.88 -5.56
C GLY A 44 -6.28 6.57 -5.64
N GLU A 45 -6.29 7.80 -6.11
CA GLU A 45 -5.07 8.54 -6.41
C GLU A 45 -5.21 10.02 -6.05
N GLY A 46 -4.09 10.62 -5.70
CA GLY A 46 -4.06 12.03 -5.38
C GLY A 46 -2.83 12.43 -4.59
N PHE A 47 -2.91 13.60 -3.98
CA PHE A 47 -1.87 14.17 -3.17
C PHE A 47 -2.25 14.11 -1.70
N VAL A 48 -1.30 13.74 -0.85
CA VAL A 48 -1.32 14.03 0.58
C VAL A 48 -0.33 15.15 0.82
N HIS A 49 -0.83 16.37 0.97
CA HIS A 49 0.00 17.59 0.92
C HIS A 49 0.73 17.70 -0.42
N ASP A 50 2.06 17.68 -0.44
CA ASP A 50 2.88 17.73 -1.66
C ASP A 50 3.29 16.33 -2.15
N ASN A 51 2.86 15.25 -1.48
CA ASN A 51 3.24 13.88 -1.81
C ASN A 51 2.15 13.20 -2.65
N TYR A 52 2.45 12.89 -3.90
CA TYR A 52 1.56 12.09 -4.74
C TYR A 52 1.54 10.62 -4.30
N VAL A 53 0.35 10.03 -4.28
CA VAL A 53 0.11 8.63 -3.93
C VAL A 53 -0.94 8.02 -4.85
N VAL A 54 -0.70 6.76 -5.20
CA VAL A 54 -1.63 5.89 -5.91
C VAL A 54 -1.81 4.65 -5.05
N PHE A 55 -3.04 4.38 -4.62
CA PHE A 55 -3.40 3.16 -3.90
C PHE A 55 -4.05 2.19 -4.88
N PHE A 56 -3.53 0.96 -4.92
CA PHE A 56 -4.06 -0.08 -5.80
C PHE A 56 -5.39 -0.61 -5.28
N LYS A 57 -6.27 -1.02 -6.19
CA LYS A 57 -7.54 -1.66 -5.82
C LYS A 57 -7.29 -3.03 -5.22
N ALA A 58 -8.14 -3.43 -4.28
CA ALA A 58 -8.05 -4.71 -3.59
C ALA A 58 -7.95 -5.89 -4.57
N GLU A 59 -8.73 -5.86 -5.64
CA GLU A 59 -8.76 -6.90 -6.66
C GLU A 59 -7.49 -6.98 -7.52
N GLU A 60 -6.75 -5.87 -7.65
CA GLU A 60 -5.55 -5.76 -8.48
C GLU A 60 -4.26 -6.09 -7.73
N LEU A 61 -4.28 -6.10 -6.38
CA LEU A 61 -3.08 -6.30 -5.55
C LEU A 61 -2.32 -7.58 -5.91
N ALA A 62 -3.02 -8.69 -6.12
CA ALA A 62 -2.39 -9.96 -6.46
C ALA A 62 -1.74 -9.92 -7.85
N ASP A 63 -2.37 -9.24 -8.80
CA ASP A 63 -1.89 -9.12 -10.16
C ASP A 63 -0.68 -8.20 -10.22
N PHE A 64 -0.73 -7.02 -9.60
CA PHE A 64 0.41 -6.11 -9.52
C PHE A 64 1.62 -6.76 -8.84
N ASN A 65 1.45 -7.42 -7.69
CA ASN A 65 2.58 -8.07 -7.02
C ASN A 65 3.22 -9.18 -7.86
N ARG A 66 2.42 -9.88 -8.68
CA ARG A 66 2.90 -10.89 -9.62
C ARG A 66 3.61 -10.25 -10.82
N GLU A 67 3.03 -9.22 -11.42
CA GLU A 67 3.57 -8.53 -12.62
C GLU A 67 4.86 -7.78 -12.33
N TYR A 68 4.98 -7.15 -11.15
CA TYR A 68 6.22 -6.54 -10.68
C TYR A 68 7.25 -7.57 -10.20
N GLU A 69 6.93 -8.88 -10.24
CA GLU A 69 7.74 -9.98 -9.71
C GLU A 69 8.26 -9.69 -8.28
N VAL A 70 7.41 -9.12 -7.41
CA VAL A 70 7.84 -8.61 -6.09
C VAL A 70 8.47 -9.70 -5.25
N GLU A 71 7.89 -10.90 -5.24
CA GLU A 71 8.43 -12.03 -4.47
C GLU A 71 9.83 -12.45 -4.93
N LYS A 72 10.17 -12.25 -6.21
CA LYS A 72 11.50 -12.56 -6.75
C LYS A 72 12.54 -11.50 -6.37
N TYR A 73 12.17 -10.23 -6.43
CA TYR A 73 13.10 -9.11 -6.27
C TYR A 73 13.15 -8.57 -4.83
N ALA A 74 12.01 -8.45 -4.17
CA ALA A 74 11.84 -8.01 -2.80
C ALA A 74 10.99 -9.02 -2.00
N PRO A 75 11.50 -10.24 -1.75
CA PRO A 75 10.74 -11.28 -1.05
C PRO A 75 10.23 -10.81 0.31
N GLY A 76 9.00 -11.19 0.64
CA GLY A 76 8.34 -10.75 1.87
C GLY A 76 7.95 -9.27 1.90
N ILE A 77 7.91 -8.59 0.75
CA ILE A 77 7.22 -7.31 0.58
C ILE A 77 5.94 -7.54 -0.20
N LEU A 78 4.84 -6.95 0.26
CA LEU A 78 3.57 -6.92 -0.47
C LEU A 78 3.24 -5.47 -0.84
N LEU A 79 3.31 -5.12 -2.11
CA LEU A 79 2.96 -3.80 -2.60
C LEU A 79 1.45 -3.55 -2.53
N PHE A 80 1.08 -2.32 -2.15
CA PHE A 80 -0.31 -1.86 -2.12
C PHE A 80 -0.51 -0.47 -2.74
N GLY A 81 0.57 0.20 -3.16
CA GLY A 81 0.49 1.48 -3.81
C GLY A 81 1.83 1.97 -4.33
N SER A 82 1.86 3.21 -4.79
CA SER A 82 3.04 3.89 -5.33
C SER A 82 2.99 5.38 -5.02
N ASN A 83 4.14 6.06 -5.11
CA ASN A 83 4.19 7.52 -5.14
C ASN A 83 3.99 8.11 -6.56
N GLY A 84 3.50 7.30 -7.52
CA GLY A 84 3.35 7.65 -8.93
C GLY A 84 4.66 7.93 -9.66
N GLY A 85 5.79 7.67 -9.01
CA GLY A 85 7.14 7.81 -9.57
C GLY A 85 7.88 6.48 -9.54
N GLY A 86 9.13 6.52 -9.09
CA GLY A 86 10.02 5.37 -9.11
C GLY A 86 9.86 4.39 -7.94
N GLU A 87 8.89 4.57 -7.04
CA GLU A 87 8.79 3.78 -5.82
C GLU A 87 7.36 3.26 -5.53
N GLY A 88 7.32 2.06 -4.95
CA GLY A 88 6.13 1.41 -4.44
C GLY A 88 6.06 1.48 -2.92
N TYR A 89 4.85 1.63 -2.38
CA TYR A 89 4.53 1.38 -0.98
C TYR A 89 4.11 -0.07 -0.80
N GLY A 90 4.62 -0.72 0.24
CA GLY A 90 4.28 -2.11 0.55
C GLY A 90 4.34 -2.42 2.03
N PHE A 91 3.75 -3.54 2.43
CA PHE A 91 3.89 -4.11 3.77
C PHE A 91 5.10 -5.05 3.82
N ASP A 92 5.90 -4.96 4.88
CA ASP A 92 6.91 -5.98 5.18
C ASP A 92 6.25 -7.16 5.91
N THR A 93 6.03 -8.26 5.18
CA THR A 93 5.37 -9.46 5.71
C THR A 93 6.27 -10.28 6.64
N GLN A 94 7.56 -9.95 6.71
CA GLN A 94 8.49 -10.53 7.69
C GLN A 94 8.54 -9.74 9.00
N ASP A 95 8.02 -8.51 9.04
CA ASP A 95 7.80 -7.76 10.28
C ASP A 95 6.49 -8.27 10.92
N PRO A 96 6.50 -8.78 12.16
CA PRO A 96 5.29 -9.21 12.85
C PRO A 96 4.21 -8.12 12.96
N ASN A 97 4.59 -6.84 12.85
CA ASN A 97 3.67 -5.72 12.88
C ASN A 97 3.25 -5.23 11.48
N MET A 98 3.73 -5.88 10.42
CA MET A 98 3.50 -5.50 9.02
C MET A 98 3.70 -4.01 8.77
N SER A 99 4.89 -3.50 9.11
CA SER A 99 5.16 -2.09 8.87
C SER A 99 5.21 -1.76 7.38
N ILE A 100 4.86 -0.51 7.06
CA ILE A 100 4.85 -0.01 5.70
C ILE A 100 6.26 0.44 5.31
N VAL A 101 6.73 -0.07 4.18
CA VAL A 101 8.00 0.28 3.56
C VAL A 101 7.79 0.97 2.22
N ARG A 102 8.82 1.68 1.75
CA ARG A 102 8.98 2.10 0.36
C ARG A 102 10.07 1.28 -0.30
N VAL A 103 9.87 0.88 -1.55
CA VAL A 103 10.86 0.14 -2.34
C VAL A 103 10.94 0.74 -3.76
N PRO A 104 12.14 0.91 -4.33
CA PRO A 104 12.26 1.35 -5.72
C PRO A 104 11.75 0.28 -6.69
N PHE A 105 11.04 0.69 -7.73
CA PHE A 105 10.64 -0.20 -8.83
C PHE A 105 11.83 -0.58 -9.71
N VAL A 106 12.69 0.39 -10.01
CA VAL A 106 13.90 0.14 -10.81
C VAL A 106 14.97 -0.46 -9.91
N GLY A 107 15.41 -1.68 -10.26
CA GLY A 107 16.39 -2.42 -9.47
C GLY A 107 15.86 -2.92 -8.14
N MET A 108 14.53 -3.10 -8.02
CA MET A 108 13.81 -3.56 -6.83
C MET A 108 14.62 -4.58 -6.02
N ASN A 109 14.80 -4.31 -4.74
CA ASN A 109 15.52 -5.18 -3.84
C ASN A 109 15.01 -4.99 -2.41
N ARG A 110 14.76 -6.08 -1.68
CA ARG A 110 14.36 -6.02 -0.26
C ARG A 110 15.33 -5.19 0.58
N LYS A 111 16.64 -5.23 0.31
CA LYS A 111 17.66 -4.47 1.06
C LYS A 111 17.52 -2.95 0.90
N LEU A 112 16.83 -2.50 -0.15
CA LEU A 112 16.53 -1.10 -0.40
C LEU A 112 15.17 -0.69 0.18
N ALA A 113 14.42 -1.61 0.81
CA ALA A 113 13.16 -1.29 1.45
C ALA A 113 13.40 -0.38 2.66
N LEU A 114 12.75 0.78 2.68
CA LEU A 114 12.86 1.76 3.74
C LEU A 114 11.58 1.80 4.56
N LYS A 115 11.68 1.45 5.85
CA LYS A 115 10.55 1.56 6.79
C LYS A 115 10.07 3.00 6.85
N THR A 116 8.84 3.19 6.39
CA THR A 116 8.23 4.50 6.18
C THR A 116 7.18 4.80 7.24
N ALA A 117 6.29 3.86 7.53
CA ALA A 117 5.21 4.04 8.49
C ALA A 117 4.88 2.75 9.25
N ARG A 118 4.16 2.87 10.35
CA ARG A 118 3.73 1.71 11.15
C ARG A 118 2.44 1.07 10.65
N ASN A 119 1.57 1.86 10.03
CA ASN A 119 0.24 1.47 9.56
C ASN A 119 -0.29 2.57 8.62
N ILE A 120 -1.46 2.40 8.00
CA ILE A 120 -1.99 3.32 6.99
C ILE A 120 -2.23 4.71 7.58
N ALA A 121 -2.78 4.80 8.78
CA ALA A 121 -2.99 6.08 9.43
C ALA A 121 -1.67 6.84 9.67
N ASP A 122 -0.62 6.15 10.11
CA ASP A 122 0.73 6.71 10.30
C ASP A 122 1.36 7.12 8.96
N LEU A 123 1.07 6.39 7.87
CA LEU A 123 1.51 6.77 6.52
C LEU A 123 0.95 8.12 6.12
N PHE A 124 -0.37 8.32 6.24
CA PHE A 124 -1.01 9.61 5.93
C PHE A 124 -0.44 10.75 6.79
N SER A 125 -0.25 10.54 8.10
CA SER A 125 0.37 11.56 8.96
C SER A 125 1.77 11.94 8.48
N ARG A 126 2.60 10.96 8.13
CA ARG A 126 3.98 11.21 7.69
C ARG A 126 4.05 11.91 6.34
N LEU A 127 3.17 11.56 5.40
CA LEU A 127 3.08 12.24 4.11
C LEU A 127 2.61 13.69 4.26
N ALA A 128 1.75 13.97 5.26
CA ALA A 128 1.31 15.33 5.54
C ALA A 128 2.35 16.20 6.27
N GLU A 129 3.32 15.59 6.96
CA GLU A 129 4.36 16.30 7.74
C GLU A 129 5.63 16.62 6.94
N CYS A 130 5.85 15.98 5.78
CA CYS A 130 7.01 16.24 4.94
C CYS A 130 6.94 17.64 4.33
N LYS A 131 7.84 18.52 4.79
CA LYS A 131 8.19 19.83 4.20
C LYS A 131 9.39 19.71 3.26
#